data_AF-E4XQM6-F1
#
_entry.id   AF-E4XQM6-F1
#
_cell.length_a   1.000
_cell.length_b   1.000
_cell.length_c   1.000
_cell.angle_alpha   90.00
_cell.angle_beta   90.00
_cell.angle_gamma   90.00
#
_symmetry.space_group_name_H-M   'P 1'
#
loop_
_entity.id
_entity.type
_entity.pdbx_description
1 polymer ?
#
loop_
_entity_poly.entity_id
_entity_poly.type
_entity_poly.pdbx_seq_one_letter_code
_entity_poly.pdbx_strand_id
1 'polypeptide(L)'
;MGQYENNDDFIFRLNVYSDATFSSRFKMQEFPLLKSLKERIFLGTEVITKMQHEYIFTKRCWATPSVDTESNIAYSPIIDNGCPSDAFTSLQARSNHEDRFSTETLRFPESNYVYIQCDVIVCDLRKPNDKSRKTVHC
;
A
#
# COMPACT_ATOMS: atom_id res chain seq x y z
N MET A 1 -34.52 -13.78 -19.68
CA MET A 1 -33.14 -14.08 -20.10
C MET A 1 -32.21 -13.38 -19.12
N GLY A 2 -31.55 -14.14 -18.25
CA GLY A 2 -30.59 -13.61 -17.29
C GLY A 2 -29.24 -13.37 -17.95
N GLN A 3 -28.63 -12.23 -17.67
CA GLN A 3 -27.19 -12.05 -17.83
C GLN A 3 -26.57 -12.20 -16.45
N TYR A 4 -25.78 -13.26 -16.27
CA TYR A 4 -24.87 -13.39 -15.15
C TYR A 4 -23.62 -12.58 -15.49
N GLU A 5 -23.50 -11.38 -14.92
CA GLU A 5 -22.21 -10.68 -14.83
C GLU A 5 -21.39 -11.42 -13.76
N ASN A 6 -20.38 -12.18 -14.16
CA ASN A 6 -19.34 -12.65 -13.24
C ASN A 6 -18.48 -11.45 -12.87
N ASN A 7 -18.84 -10.79 -11.77
CA ASN A 7 -18.09 -9.65 -11.27
C ASN A 7 -17.00 -10.11 -10.29
N ASP A 8 -15.93 -10.72 -10.83
CA ASP A 8 -14.75 -11.15 -10.07
C ASP A 8 -13.82 -9.95 -9.77
N ASP A 9 -14.36 -8.95 -9.06
CA ASP A 9 -13.60 -7.77 -8.67
C ASP A 9 -12.75 -8.03 -7.41
N PHE A 10 -11.47 -7.64 -7.47
CA PHE A 10 -10.62 -7.58 -6.29
C PHE A 10 -10.79 -6.25 -5.57
N ILE A 11 -11.15 -6.32 -4.29
CA ILE A 11 -11.29 -5.15 -3.43
C ILE A 11 -10.04 -5.03 -2.56
N PHE A 12 -9.37 -3.88 -2.65
CA PHE A 12 -8.19 -3.56 -1.85
C PHE A 12 -8.48 -2.46 -0.84
N ARG A 13 -7.64 -2.39 0.20
CA ARG A 13 -7.66 -1.34 1.21
C ARG A 13 -6.24 -1.00 1.63
N LEU A 14 -5.96 0.29 1.77
CA LEU A 14 -4.80 0.77 2.50
C LEU A 14 -5.21 1.03 3.96
N ASN A 15 -4.61 0.30 4.88
CA ASN A 15 -4.78 0.45 6.32
C ASN A 15 -3.63 1.30 6.89
N VAL A 16 -3.96 2.13 7.90
CA VAL A 16 -2.96 2.75 8.79
C VAL A 16 -3.14 2.15 10.17
N TYR A 17 -2.04 1.71 10.79
CA TYR A 17 -2.01 1.07 12.09
C TYR A 17 -1.51 2.01 13.19
N SER A 18 -1.94 1.77 14.42
CA SER A 18 -1.53 2.55 15.59
C SER A 18 -0.03 2.43 15.88
N ASP A 19 0.55 1.25 15.60
CA ASP A 19 1.91 0.90 16.00
C ASP A 19 2.46 -0.29 15.18
N ALA A 20 3.70 -0.68 15.50
CA ALA A 20 4.47 -1.73 14.85
C ALA A 20 3.90 -3.15 15.01
N THR A 21 2.85 -3.36 15.81
CA THR A 21 2.21 -4.68 15.96
C THR A 21 1.25 -4.98 14.80
N PHE A 22 0.83 -3.95 14.05
CA PHE A 22 -0.17 -4.07 12.97
C PHE A 22 -1.48 -4.76 13.44
N SER A 23 -1.86 -4.55 14.70
CA SER A 23 -3.03 -5.19 15.31
C SER A 23 -4.28 -4.30 15.32
N SER A 24 -4.10 -3.00 15.55
CA SER A 24 -5.19 -2.01 15.59
C SER A 24 -5.05 -1.01 14.45
N ARG A 25 -6.06 -0.98 13.58
CA ARG A 25 -6.15 -0.06 12.44
C ARG A 25 -7.02 1.14 12.76
N PHE A 26 -6.61 2.31 12.28
CA PHE A 26 -7.45 3.51 12.30
C PHE A 26 -8.66 3.33 11.38
N LYS A 27 -9.80 3.86 11.81
CA LYS A 27 -11.07 3.87 11.08
C LYS A 27 -11.19 5.14 10.25
N MET A 28 -12.04 5.11 9.23
CA MET A 28 -12.24 6.26 8.33
C MET A 28 -12.66 7.55 9.05
N GLN A 29 -13.39 7.46 10.17
CA GLN A 29 -13.81 8.64 10.94
C GLN A 29 -12.66 9.31 11.72
N GLU A 30 -11.51 8.65 11.85
CA GLU A 30 -10.34 9.17 12.55
C GLU A 30 -9.40 9.96 11.62
N PHE A 31 -9.65 9.92 10.30
CA PHE A 31 -8.88 10.69 9.34
C PHE A 31 -9.41 12.13 9.22
N PRO A 32 -8.54 13.12 8.93
CA PRO A 32 -7.08 12.99 8.74
C PRO A 32 -6.31 12.80 10.05
N LEU A 33 -5.33 11.91 10.03
CA LEU A 33 -4.48 11.65 11.20
C LEU A 33 -3.46 12.79 11.38
N LEU A 34 -3.38 13.35 12.58
CA LEU A 34 -2.34 14.31 12.94
C LEU A 34 -1.05 13.56 13.25
N LYS A 35 0.00 13.86 12.48
CA LYS A 35 1.32 13.24 12.60
C LYS A 35 2.40 14.32 12.67
N SER A 36 3.40 14.10 13.51
CA SER A 36 4.58 14.96 13.57
C SER A 36 5.52 14.67 12.39
N LEU A 37 6.37 15.61 12.00
CA LEU A 37 7.39 15.39 10.96
C LEU A 37 8.37 14.30 11.41
N LYS A 38 8.73 13.37 10.50
CA LYS A 38 9.57 12.18 10.77
C LYS A 38 8.98 11.19 11.78
N GLU A 39 7.71 11.31 12.12
CA GLU A 39 7.02 10.30 12.91
C GLU A 39 6.89 9.02 12.07
N ARG A 40 7.22 7.88 12.66
CA ARG A 40 7.03 6.59 11.98
C ARG A 40 5.55 6.24 11.91
N ILE A 41 5.08 5.94 10.71
CA ILE A 41 3.73 5.44 10.45
C ILE A 41 3.78 3.99 9.96
N PHE A 42 2.74 3.24 10.28
CA PHE A 42 2.61 1.82 10.01
C PHE A 42 1.45 1.59 9.05
N LEU A 43 1.72 0.96 7.91
CA LEU A 43 0.81 0.89 6.77
C LEU A 43 0.67 -0.57 6.31
N GLY A 44 -0.50 -0.91 5.80
CA GLY A 44 -0.76 -2.23 5.23
C GLY A 44 -1.69 -2.15 4.03
N THR A 45 -1.25 -2.65 2.89
CA THR A 45 -2.11 -2.86 1.72
C THR A 45 -2.73 -4.24 1.86
N GLU A 46 -4.05 -4.30 1.99
CA GLU A 46 -4.83 -5.51 2.25
C GLU A 46 -5.76 -5.80 1.06
N VAL A 47 -5.93 -7.07 0.73
CA VAL A 47 -7.03 -7.54 -0.13
C VAL A 47 -8.16 -8.10 0.72
N ILE A 48 -9.37 -7.59 0.48
CA ILE A 48 -10.59 -7.99 1.19
C ILE A 48 -11.24 -9.18 0.49
N THR A 49 -11.11 -9.27 -0.84
CA THR A 49 -11.60 -10.40 -1.61
C THR A 49 -10.88 -11.69 -1.20
N LYS A 50 -11.64 -12.77 -1.02
CA LYS A 50 -11.08 -14.08 -0.61
C LYS A 50 -10.19 -14.63 -1.71
N MET A 51 -8.93 -14.89 -1.39
CA MET A 51 -7.95 -15.53 -2.27
C MET A 51 -7.61 -16.93 -1.77
N GLN A 52 -7.28 -17.85 -2.69
CA GLN A 52 -6.92 -19.23 -2.33
C GLN A 52 -5.55 -19.62 -2.85
N HIS A 53 -5.25 -19.23 -4.08
CA HIS A 53 -3.99 -19.56 -4.77
C HIS A 53 -3.26 -18.29 -5.21
N GLU A 54 -3.72 -17.14 -4.74
CA GLU A 54 -3.22 -15.83 -5.08
C GLU A 54 -2.59 -15.16 -3.85
N TYR A 55 -1.70 -14.21 -4.10
CA TYR A 55 -1.18 -13.29 -3.10
C TYR A 55 -1.15 -11.88 -3.68
N ILE A 56 -1.16 -10.87 -2.82
CA ILE A 56 -0.95 -9.49 -3.27
C ILE A 56 0.52 -9.12 -3.29
N PHE A 57 0.83 -8.17 -4.15
CA PHE A 57 2.14 -7.54 -4.23
C PHE A 57 1.98 -6.04 -4.37
N THR A 58 2.48 -5.32 -3.37
CA THR A 58 2.56 -3.86 -3.42
C THR A 58 3.73 -3.44 -4.27
N LYS A 59 3.41 -3.03 -5.50
CA LYS A 59 4.41 -2.70 -6.52
C LYS A 59 4.99 -1.31 -6.28
N ARG A 60 4.14 -0.32 -6.02
CA ARG A 60 4.56 1.06 -5.75
C ARG A 60 3.73 1.64 -4.63
N CYS A 61 4.35 2.50 -3.84
CA CYS A 61 3.64 3.43 -2.96
C CYS A 61 4.34 4.78 -3.01
N TRP A 62 3.57 5.86 -2.95
CA TRP A 62 4.10 7.22 -2.97
C TRP A 62 3.19 8.16 -2.18
N ALA A 63 3.79 9.27 -1.73
CA ALA A 63 3.10 10.36 -1.07
C ALA A 63 2.89 11.53 -2.05
N THR A 64 1.74 12.20 -1.96
CA THR A 64 1.40 13.43 -2.71
C THR A 64 0.78 14.49 -1.78
N PRO A 65 0.88 15.79 -2.13
CA PRO A 65 0.26 16.89 -1.38
C PRO A 65 -1.26 17.02 -1.59
N SER A 66 -1.82 16.40 -2.63
CA SER A 66 -3.24 16.35 -2.95
C SER A 66 -3.65 14.96 -3.47
N VAL A 67 -4.96 14.72 -3.60
CA VAL A 67 -5.51 13.48 -4.16
C VAL A 67 -5.38 13.38 -5.68
N ASP A 68 -5.05 14.50 -6.34
CA ASP A 68 -5.00 14.58 -7.79
C ASP A 68 -3.82 13.76 -8.33
N THR A 69 -4.05 13.10 -9.47
CA THR A 69 -3.09 12.20 -10.11
C THR A 69 -2.41 12.84 -11.33
N GLU A 70 -2.48 14.16 -11.46
CA GLU A 70 -1.87 14.88 -12.58
C GLU A 70 -0.34 14.75 -12.57
N SER A 71 0.26 14.70 -13.76
CA SER A 71 1.68 14.41 -13.97
C SER A 71 2.66 15.43 -13.36
N ASN A 72 2.16 16.58 -12.91
CA ASN A 72 2.98 17.72 -12.48
C ASN A 72 2.94 17.97 -10.96
N ILE A 73 2.38 17.05 -10.18
CA ILE A 73 2.30 17.18 -8.72
C ILE A 73 3.59 16.65 -8.08
N ALA A 74 4.06 17.32 -7.04
CA ALA A 74 5.18 16.82 -6.25
C ALA A 74 4.85 15.43 -5.68
N TYR A 75 5.77 14.48 -5.82
CA TYR A 75 5.58 13.14 -5.29
C TYR A 75 6.84 12.69 -4.53
N SER A 76 6.64 11.84 -3.52
CA SER A 76 7.72 11.22 -2.76
C SER A 76 7.55 9.70 -2.80
N PRO A 77 8.46 8.96 -3.46
CA PRO A 77 8.36 7.51 -3.55
C PRO A 77 8.67 6.87 -2.19
N ILE A 78 7.86 5.88 -1.81
CA ILE A 78 8.00 5.10 -0.55
C ILE A 78 8.40 3.66 -0.90
N ILE A 79 7.71 3.06 -1.87
CA ILE A 79 8.02 1.75 -2.42
C ILE A 79 8.11 1.88 -3.94
N ASP A 80 9.13 1.29 -4.54
CA ASP A 80 9.26 1.13 -5.99
C ASP A 80 9.61 -0.31 -6.36
N ASN A 81 8.86 -0.87 -7.30
CA ASN A 81 8.87 -2.27 -7.69
C ASN A 81 8.97 -3.27 -6.52
N GLY A 82 8.26 -2.98 -5.42
CA GLY A 82 8.23 -3.80 -4.21
C GLY A 82 9.43 -3.68 -3.27
N CYS A 83 10.33 -2.73 -3.50
CA CYS A 83 11.44 -2.40 -2.61
C CYS A 83 11.26 -1.03 -1.94
N PRO A 84 11.82 -0.82 -0.73
CA PRO A 84 11.94 0.52 -0.16
C PRO A 84 12.62 1.48 -1.14
N SER A 85 12.04 2.66 -1.33
CA SER A 85 12.65 3.72 -2.14
C SER A 85 13.71 4.52 -1.36
N ASP A 86 13.74 4.37 -0.04
CA ASP A 86 14.68 5.03 0.87
C ASP A 86 15.03 4.17 2.09
N ALA A 87 15.90 4.70 2.97
CA ALA A 87 16.33 4.05 4.20
C ALA A 87 15.33 4.18 5.38
N PHE A 88 14.30 5.01 5.24
CA PHE A 88 13.28 5.23 6.28
C PHE A 88 12.13 4.23 6.17
N THR A 89 12.01 3.60 5.00
CA THR A 89 10.99 2.61 4.70
C THR A 89 11.46 1.20 5.06
N SER A 90 10.66 0.50 5.86
CA SER A 90 10.92 -0.87 6.30
C SER A 90 9.74 -1.77 5.96
N LEU A 91 10.00 -2.84 5.20
CA LEU A 91 9.01 -3.87 4.86
C LEU A 91 8.95 -4.94 5.96
N GLN A 92 7.75 -5.43 6.23
CA GLN A 92 7.56 -6.61 7.07
C GLN A 92 7.59 -7.89 6.22
N ALA A 93 7.65 -9.04 6.90
CA ALA A 93 7.45 -10.33 6.25
C ALA A 93 6.09 -10.35 5.53
N ARG A 94 6.09 -10.75 4.26
CA ARG A 94 4.88 -10.74 3.44
C ARG A 94 3.88 -11.79 3.91
N SER A 95 2.61 -11.42 3.83
CA SER A 95 1.46 -12.32 3.95
C SER A 95 0.77 -12.42 2.60
N ASN A 96 0.02 -13.50 2.37
CA ASN A 96 -0.74 -13.64 1.13
C ASN A 96 -1.78 -12.52 0.96
N HIS A 97 -2.35 -12.03 2.06
CA HIS A 97 -3.49 -11.09 2.04
C HIS A 97 -3.12 -9.66 2.39
N GLU A 98 -1.90 -9.43 2.90
CA GLU A 98 -1.48 -8.11 3.35
C GLU A 98 0.03 -7.90 3.23
N ASP A 99 0.42 -6.85 2.52
CA ASP A 99 1.79 -6.35 2.48
C ASP A 99 1.91 -5.18 3.47
N ARG A 100 2.70 -5.37 4.53
CA ARG A 100 2.88 -4.42 5.63
C ARG A 100 4.23 -3.73 5.54
N PHE A 101 4.24 -2.44 5.81
CA PHE A 101 5.45 -1.64 5.81
C PHE A 101 5.31 -0.45 6.78
N SER A 102 6.43 0.19 7.07
CA SER A 102 6.47 1.44 7.82
C SER A 102 7.39 2.43 7.14
N THR A 103 7.13 3.72 7.29
CA THR A 103 7.97 4.80 6.78
C THR A 103 7.87 6.00 7.71
N GLU A 104 8.73 7.00 7.51
CA GLU A 104 8.68 8.26 8.25
C GLU A 104 7.79 9.27 7.52
N THR A 105 7.01 10.04 8.28
CA THR A 105 6.22 11.13 7.71
C THR A 105 7.11 12.24 7.18
N LEU A 106 6.61 12.87 6.13
CA LEU A 106 7.20 14.04 5.49
C LEU A 106 6.17 15.17 5.41
N ARG A 107 6.61 16.33 4.92
CA ARG A 107 5.73 17.45 4.63
C ARG A 107 6.08 18.03 3.26
N PHE A 108 5.06 18.29 2.47
CA PHE A 108 5.18 19.06 1.25
C PHE A 108 5.09 20.57 1.55
N PRO A 109 5.95 21.44 1.00
CA PRO A 109 5.88 22.89 1.23
C PRO A 109 4.51 23.51 0.89
N GLU A 110 3.84 22.97 -0.12
CA GLU A 110 2.59 23.45 -0.70
C GLU A 110 1.32 22.97 0.02
N SER A 111 1.43 22.00 0.95
CA SER A 111 0.26 21.42 1.63
C SER A 111 0.58 20.95 3.05
N ASN A 112 -0.42 21.06 3.94
CA ASN A 112 -0.36 20.45 5.27
C ASN A 112 -0.90 19.01 5.28
N TYR A 113 -1.37 18.52 4.13
CA TYR A 113 -1.87 17.16 3.95
C TYR A 113 -0.87 16.33 3.16
N VAL A 114 -0.81 15.05 3.50
CA VAL A 114 -0.07 14.03 2.76
C VAL A 114 -1.03 12.89 2.48
N TYR A 115 -1.18 12.56 1.21
CA TYR A 115 -1.98 11.44 0.74
C TYR A 115 -1.04 10.32 0.33
N ILE A 116 -1.31 9.10 0.77
CA ILE A 116 -0.52 7.92 0.40
C ILE A 116 -1.34 7.11 -0.60
N GLN A 117 -0.72 6.83 -1.73
CA GLN A 117 -1.30 6.04 -2.82
C GLN A 117 -0.39 4.85 -3.10
N CYS A 118 -0.98 3.72 -3.46
CA CYS A 118 -0.25 2.50 -3.77
C CYS A 118 -0.84 1.79 -4.99
N ASP A 119 0.04 1.25 -5.83
CA ASP A 119 -0.31 0.29 -6.86
C ASP A 119 -0.12 -1.12 -6.31
N VAL A 120 -1.22 -1.87 -6.24
CA VAL A 120 -1.24 -3.26 -5.78
C VAL A 120 -1.62 -4.15 -6.94
N ILE A 121 -0.92 -5.27 -7.08
CA ILE A 121 -1.25 -6.31 -8.06
C ILE A 121 -1.56 -7.63 -7.34
N VAL A 122 -2.37 -8.47 -7.98
CA VAL A 122 -2.65 -9.84 -7.52
C VAL A 122 -1.85 -10.79 -8.37
N CYS A 123 -1.23 -11.76 -7.72
CA CYS A 123 -0.29 -12.70 -8.31
C CYS A 123 -0.79 -14.13 -8.09
N ASP A 124 -0.79 -14.95 -9.13
CA ASP A 124 -1.31 -16.32 -9.07
C ASP A 124 -0.15 -17.32 -8.89
N LEU A 125 -0.10 -17.99 -7.74
CA LEU A 125 0.94 -18.94 -7.37
C LEU A 125 1.00 -20.16 -8.31
N ARG A 126 -0.10 -20.44 -9.02
CA ARG A 126 -0.18 -21.54 -10.00
C ARG A 126 0.50 -21.20 -11.32
N LYS A 127 0.85 -19.93 -11.56
CA LYS A 127 1.56 -19.48 -12.76
C LYS A 127 3.06 -19.36 -12.45
N PRO A 128 3.91 -20.30 -12.93
CA PRO A 128 5.32 -20.37 -12.53
C PRO A 128 6.16 -19.14 -12.92
N ASN A 129 5.73 -18.42 -13.96
CA ASN A 129 6.41 -17.24 -14.52
C ASN A 129 5.78 -15.91 -14.08
N ASP A 130 5.00 -15.88 -13.01
CA ASP A 130 4.53 -14.61 -12.48
C ASP A 130 5.74 -13.78 -12.03
N LYS A 131 5.92 -12.59 -12.61
CA LYS A 131 7.12 -11.76 -12.44
C LYS A 131 7.30 -11.32 -10.98
N SER A 132 6.23 -11.35 -10.21
CA SER A 132 6.16 -11.10 -8.76
C SER A 132 6.65 -12.26 -7.89
N ARG A 133 6.82 -13.46 -8.45
CA ARG A 133 7.29 -14.67 -7.72
C ARG A 133 8.80 -14.65 -7.51
N LYS A 134 9.52 -13.74 -8.17
CA LYS A 134 10.88 -13.42 -7.79
C LYS A 134 10.79 -12.86 -6.37
N THR A 135 11.34 -13.58 -5.40
CA THR A 135 11.73 -13.00 -4.11
C THR A 135 12.33 -11.65 -4.44
N VAL A 136 11.65 -10.56 -4.08
CA VAL A 136 12.18 -9.23 -4.36
C VAL A 136 13.37 -9.10 -3.42
N HIS A 137 14.56 -9.47 -3.93
CA HIS A 137 15.83 -9.17 -3.30
C HIS A 137 16.06 -7.68 -3.51
N CYS A 138 15.57 -6.93 -2.53
CA CYS A 138 16.19 -5.72 -2.08
C CYS A 138 17.36 -6.16 -1.16
#